data_AF-A0A7S2RJ43-F1
#
_entry.id   AF-A0A7S2RJ43-F1
#
_cell.length_a   1.000
_cell.length_b   1.000
_cell.length_c   1.000
_cell.angle_alpha   90.00
_cell.angle_beta   90.00
_cell.angle_gamma   90.00
#
_symmetry.space_group_name_H-M   'P 1'
#
loop_
_entity.id
_entity.type
_entity.pdbx_description
1 polymer ?
#
loop_
_entity_poly.entity_id
_entity_poly.type
_entity_poly.pdbx_seq_one_letter_code
_entity_poly.pdbx_strand_id
1 'polypeptide(L)'
;ALYGLTASLFPSSGEALPFSAALLFTVSPAAVFFSAVYTESLFALCSFSGLLLLEHRWSWLASCAFALAVATRSNGVTLVVYLLVPLITRRTSLGAIAQACAQCLLIVTPHLAFETYGYSKFCGATATNPGWCSASLLPSTYAHVQRKFWDVGFLRYWHIRQIPNFLLAAPILALSFYGVRTLGLAPHKLSPPAASSLAPYILHWGFLALVGLFMAHVQVTTRLLLAACPAVYWYIVLLLASPETPAKTRTLLILWITVWALAGIALHANFFPWT
;
A
#
# COMPACT_ATOMS: atom_id res chain seq x y z
N ALA A 1 5.05 -13.28 -6.98
CA ALA A 1 4.84 -11.89 -7.47
C ALA A 1 6.00 -10.96 -7.07
N LEU A 2 6.20 -10.67 -5.77
CA LEU A 2 7.24 -9.73 -5.31
C LEU A 2 8.67 -10.10 -5.77
N TYR A 3 9.04 -11.38 -5.69
CA TYR A 3 10.31 -11.88 -6.22
C TYR A 3 10.50 -11.49 -7.70
N GLY A 4 9.55 -11.89 -8.55
CA GLY A 4 9.60 -11.61 -9.99
C GLY A 4 9.66 -10.11 -10.29
N LEU A 5 8.83 -9.31 -9.61
CA LEU A 5 8.84 -7.85 -9.77
C LEU A 5 10.21 -7.25 -9.44
N THR A 6 10.81 -7.71 -8.34
CA THR A 6 12.12 -7.24 -7.89
C THR A 6 13.21 -7.66 -8.87
N ALA A 7 13.17 -8.90 -9.37
CA ALA A 7 14.13 -9.39 -10.36
C ALA A 7 14.04 -8.62 -11.69
N SER A 8 12.83 -8.26 -12.13
CA SER A 8 12.63 -7.47 -13.36
C SER A 8 13.12 -6.02 -13.21
N LEU A 9 12.90 -5.38 -12.06
CA LEU A 9 13.29 -3.98 -11.83
C LEU A 9 14.78 -3.79 -11.49
N PHE A 10 15.41 -4.81 -10.92
CA PHE A 10 16.80 -4.75 -10.44
C PHE A 10 17.68 -5.87 -11.01
N PRO A 11 17.81 -6.00 -12.34
CA PRO A 11 18.53 -7.12 -12.95
C PRO A 11 20.02 -7.17 -12.54
N SER A 12 20.64 -6.03 -12.24
CA SER A 12 22.04 -5.95 -11.81
C SER A 12 22.29 -6.46 -10.39
N SER A 13 21.24 -6.65 -9.58
CA SER A 13 21.35 -7.09 -8.19
C SER A 13 21.43 -8.61 -8.02
N GLY A 14 21.35 -9.37 -9.13
CA GLY A 14 21.30 -10.83 -9.11
C GLY A 14 20.06 -11.37 -8.37
N GLU A 15 20.16 -12.61 -7.85
CA GLU A 15 19.06 -13.24 -7.12
C GLU A 15 18.97 -12.82 -5.65
N ALA A 16 20.02 -12.21 -5.09
CA ALA A 16 20.11 -11.89 -3.68
C ALA A 16 19.04 -10.89 -3.21
N LEU A 17 18.84 -9.79 -3.95
CA LEU A 17 17.82 -8.77 -3.61
C LEU A 17 16.38 -9.29 -3.81
N PRO A 18 16.02 -9.90 -4.95
CA PRO A 18 14.70 -10.53 -5.13
C PRO A 18 14.36 -11.58 -4.08
N PHE A 19 15.31 -12.45 -3.75
CA PHE A 19 15.14 -13.47 -2.73
C PHE A 19 14.95 -12.85 -1.35
N SER A 20 15.82 -11.90 -0.97
CA SER A 20 15.73 -11.24 0.34
C SER A 20 14.44 -10.44 0.51
N ALA A 21 13.96 -9.77 -0.54
CA ALA A 21 12.70 -9.04 -0.50
C ALA A 21 11.50 -9.99 -0.33
N ALA A 22 11.51 -11.13 -1.05
CA ALA A 22 10.48 -12.15 -0.92
C ALA A 22 10.50 -12.84 0.45
N LEU A 23 11.69 -13.15 0.97
CA LEU A 23 11.84 -13.70 2.33
C LEU A 23 11.35 -12.70 3.37
N LEU A 24 11.73 -11.42 3.24
CA LEU A 24 11.26 -10.38 4.16
C LEU A 24 9.74 -10.24 4.14
N PHE A 25 9.08 -10.42 3.00
CA PHE A 25 7.61 -10.44 2.93
C PHE A 25 7.00 -11.52 3.83
N THR A 26 7.58 -12.72 3.86
CA THR A 26 7.05 -13.85 4.65
C THR A 26 7.28 -13.70 6.15
N VAL A 27 8.35 -13.01 6.57
CA VAL A 27 8.68 -12.77 7.99
C VAL A 27 8.48 -11.32 8.43
N SER A 28 7.74 -10.53 7.65
CA SER A 28 7.54 -9.10 7.91
C SER A 28 6.78 -8.85 9.22
N PRO A 29 6.83 -7.62 9.77
CA PRO A 29 6.00 -7.20 10.90
C PRO A 29 4.49 -7.44 10.74
N ALA A 30 4.00 -7.52 9.51
CA ALA A 30 2.60 -7.80 9.18
C ALA A 30 2.35 -9.26 8.75
N ALA A 31 3.34 -10.15 8.89
CA ALA A 31 3.28 -11.52 8.40
C ALA A 31 2.06 -12.29 8.88
N VAL A 32 1.58 -12.04 10.10
CA VAL A 32 0.36 -12.67 10.63
C VAL A 32 -0.87 -12.43 9.74
N PHE A 33 -1.02 -11.24 9.15
CA PHE A 33 -2.10 -10.93 8.19
C PHE A 33 -1.87 -11.52 6.80
N PHE A 34 -0.65 -11.93 6.50
CA PHE A 34 -0.31 -12.60 5.24
C PHE A 34 -0.45 -14.12 5.33
N SER A 35 -0.33 -14.68 6.55
CA SER A 35 -0.46 -16.12 6.80
C SER A 35 -1.85 -16.54 7.29
N ALA A 36 -2.58 -15.66 7.96
CA ALA A 36 -3.97 -15.93 8.37
C ALA A 36 -4.97 -15.65 7.23
N VAL A 37 -6.22 -16.11 7.40
CA VAL A 37 -7.32 -15.92 6.44
C VAL A 37 -7.82 -14.48 6.47
N TYR A 38 -7.04 -13.59 5.86
CA TYR A 38 -7.28 -12.15 5.76
C TYR A 38 -7.19 -11.70 4.29
N THR A 39 -7.80 -10.55 3.98
CA THR A 39 -7.79 -10.03 2.60
C THR A 39 -6.46 -9.39 2.23
N GLU A 40 -5.61 -9.07 3.20
CA GLU A 40 -4.28 -8.48 3.00
C GLU A 40 -3.37 -9.34 2.11
N SER A 41 -3.36 -10.67 2.28
CA SER A 41 -2.54 -11.58 1.46
C SER A 41 -3.00 -11.61 0.00
N LEU A 42 -4.32 -11.72 -0.22
CA LEU A 42 -4.91 -11.71 -1.55
C LEU A 42 -4.74 -10.34 -2.23
N PHE A 43 -4.90 -9.26 -1.47
CA PHE A 43 -4.63 -7.90 -1.93
C PHE A 43 -3.17 -7.75 -2.37
N ALA A 44 -2.21 -8.19 -1.56
CA ALA A 44 -0.78 -8.12 -1.88
C ALA A 44 -0.45 -8.96 -3.12
N LEU A 45 -1.02 -10.16 -3.23
CA LEU A 45 -0.87 -11.03 -4.40
C LEU A 45 -1.36 -10.32 -5.67
N CYS A 46 -2.60 -9.82 -5.68
CA CYS A 46 -3.18 -9.13 -6.83
C CYS A 46 -2.41 -7.85 -7.18
N SER A 47 -2.06 -7.04 -6.18
CA SER A 47 -1.31 -5.79 -6.37
C SER A 47 0.09 -6.04 -6.93
N PHE A 48 0.87 -6.93 -6.32
CA PHE A 48 2.24 -7.20 -6.78
C PHE A 48 2.26 -7.95 -8.11
N SER A 49 1.24 -8.78 -8.40
CA SER A 49 1.12 -9.43 -9.71
C SER A 49 0.77 -8.40 -10.78
N GLY A 50 -0.13 -7.45 -10.50
CA GLY A 50 -0.43 -6.35 -11.41
C GLY A 50 0.81 -5.50 -11.73
N LEU A 51 1.65 -5.21 -10.73
CA LEU A 51 2.91 -4.51 -10.93
C LEU A 51 3.90 -5.30 -11.80
N LEU A 52 4.04 -6.60 -11.55
CA LEU A 52 4.89 -7.47 -12.36
C LEU A 52 4.42 -7.53 -13.83
N LEU A 53 3.11 -7.66 -14.03
CA LEU A 53 2.50 -7.67 -15.36
C LEU A 53 2.70 -6.33 -16.08
N LEU A 54 2.64 -5.22 -15.35
CA LEU A 54 2.89 -3.89 -15.89
C LEU A 54 4.34 -3.74 -16.36
N GLU A 55 5.30 -4.29 -15.61
CA GLU A 55 6.72 -4.32 -15.99
C GLU A 55 6.95 -5.16 -17.26
N HIS A 56 6.24 -6.29 -17.41
CA HIS A 56 6.22 -7.08 -18.65
C HIS A 56 5.39 -6.46 -19.79
N ARG A 57 4.89 -5.23 -19.62
CA ARG A 57 4.07 -4.48 -20.59
C ARG A 57 2.70 -5.07 -20.91
N TRP A 58 2.18 -5.95 -20.06
CA TRP A 58 0.83 -6.50 -20.18
C TRP A 58 -0.18 -5.64 -19.42
N SER A 59 -0.30 -4.36 -19.83
CA SER A 59 -1.00 -3.32 -19.07
C SER A 59 -2.49 -3.59 -18.81
N TRP A 60 -3.21 -4.24 -19.74
CA TRP A 60 -4.60 -4.63 -19.53
C TRP A 60 -4.75 -5.74 -18.49
N LEU A 61 -3.91 -6.77 -18.54
CA LEU A 61 -3.93 -7.83 -17.53
C LEU A 61 -3.50 -7.30 -16.16
N ALA A 62 -2.53 -6.38 -16.13
CA ALA A 62 -2.16 -5.64 -14.93
C ALA A 62 -3.35 -4.87 -14.34
N SER A 63 -4.14 -4.20 -15.20
CA SER A 63 -5.33 -3.45 -14.79
C SER A 63 -6.42 -4.37 -14.23
N CYS A 64 -6.61 -5.56 -14.81
CA CYS A 64 -7.50 -6.59 -14.23
C CYS A 64 -7.02 -7.06 -12.86
N ALA A 65 -5.72 -7.30 -12.69
CA ALA A 65 -5.14 -7.69 -11.40
C ALA A 65 -5.29 -6.57 -10.35
N PHE A 66 -5.11 -5.30 -10.74
CA PHE A 66 -5.38 -4.15 -9.88
C PHE A 66 -6.87 -4.00 -9.54
N ALA A 67 -7.79 -4.25 -10.48
CA ALA A 67 -9.22 -4.28 -10.20
C ALA A 67 -9.56 -5.38 -9.17
N LEU A 68 -8.96 -6.57 -9.29
CA LEU A 68 -9.10 -7.62 -8.27
C LEU A 68 -8.56 -7.17 -6.91
N ALA A 69 -7.43 -6.46 -6.88
CA ALA A 69 -6.93 -5.86 -5.64
C ALA A 69 -7.94 -4.87 -5.03
N VAL A 70 -8.53 -3.98 -5.84
CA VAL A 70 -9.59 -3.05 -5.41
C VAL A 70 -10.82 -3.78 -4.87
N ALA A 71 -11.21 -4.88 -5.50
CA ALA A 71 -12.34 -5.71 -5.07
C ALA A 71 -12.10 -6.33 -3.68
N THR A 72 -10.85 -6.66 -3.35
CA THR A 72 -10.51 -7.17 -2.02
C THR A 72 -10.45 -6.07 -0.96
N ARG A 73 -9.93 -4.89 -1.33
CA ARG A 73 -9.74 -3.76 -0.41
C ARG A 73 -9.78 -2.43 -1.15
N SER A 74 -10.50 -1.46 -0.60
CA SER A 74 -10.66 -0.12 -1.17
C SER A 74 -9.35 0.66 -1.33
N ASN A 75 -8.34 0.40 -0.49
CA ASN A 75 -7.03 1.03 -0.64
C ASN A 75 -6.33 0.64 -1.96
N GLY A 76 -6.80 -0.39 -2.68
CA GLY A 76 -6.33 -0.70 -4.03
C GLY A 76 -6.60 0.40 -5.06
N VAL A 77 -7.54 1.31 -4.79
CA VAL A 77 -7.84 2.42 -5.72
C VAL A 77 -6.60 3.28 -5.97
N THR A 78 -5.67 3.34 -5.01
CA THR A 78 -4.43 4.11 -5.14
C THR A 78 -3.45 3.51 -6.15
N LEU A 79 -3.64 2.25 -6.58
CA LEU A 79 -2.80 1.59 -7.58
C LEU A 79 -2.87 2.24 -8.97
N VAL A 80 -3.88 3.08 -9.24
CA VAL A 80 -3.94 3.89 -10.47
C VAL A 80 -2.71 4.78 -10.64
N VAL A 81 -2.02 5.13 -9.55
CA VAL A 81 -0.78 5.94 -9.57
C VAL A 81 0.30 5.33 -10.48
N TYR A 82 0.36 4.01 -10.61
CA TYR A 82 1.33 3.31 -11.46
C TYR A 82 1.05 3.52 -12.96
N LEU A 83 -0.17 3.88 -13.33
CA LEU A 83 -0.53 4.28 -14.69
C LEU A 83 -0.42 5.78 -14.90
N LEU A 84 -0.77 6.59 -13.89
CA LEU A 84 -0.83 8.04 -14.00
C LEU A 84 0.54 8.73 -13.97
N VAL A 85 1.45 8.31 -13.09
CA VAL A 85 2.77 8.95 -12.96
C VAL A 85 3.59 8.90 -14.24
N PRO A 86 3.65 7.78 -15.00
CA PRO A 86 4.30 7.76 -16.31
C PRO A 86 3.72 8.75 -17.33
N LEU A 87 2.41 9.07 -17.27
CA LEU A 87 1.78 10.05 -18.17
C LEU A 87 2.23 11.49 -17.87
N ILE A 88 2.48 11.78 -16.60
CA ILE A 88 2.89 13.13 -16.16
C ILE A 88 4.38 13.33 -16.39
N THR A 89 5.18 12.27 -16.20
CA THR A 89 6.65 12.35 -16.22
C THR A 89 7.26 12.19 -17.62
N ARG A 90 6.48 11.72 -18.60
CA ARG A 90 6.95 11.48 -19.98
C ARG A 90 6.03 12.17 -20.98
N ARG A 91 6.53 12.52 -22.16
CA ARG A 91 5.67 12.94 -23.27
C ARG A 91 4.86 11.75 -23.75
N THR A 92 3.53 11.88 -23.72
CA THR A 92 2.60 10.82 -24.11
C THR A 92 1.66 11.27 -25.21
N SER A 93 1.24 10.34 -26.06
CA SER A 93 0.22 10.58 -27.08
C SER A 93 -1.18 10.61 -26.45
N LEU A 94 -2.15 11.24 -27.14
CA LEU A 94 -3.57 11.21 -26.74
C LEU A 94 -4.10 9.78 -26.62
N GLY A 95 -3.64 8.87 -27.47
CA GLY A 95 -4.02 7.45 -27.40
C GLY A 95 -3.54 6.78 -26.10
N ALA A 96 -2.32 7.08 -25.64
CA ALA A 96 -1.82 6.57 -24.37
C ALA A 96 -2.61 7.11 -23.17
N ILE A 97 -3.01 8.39 -23.22
CA ILE A 97 -3.87 9.01 -22.21
C ILE A 97 -5.24 8.33 -22.19
N ALA A 98 -5.89 8.17 -23.35
CA ALA A 98 -7.19 7.51 -23.46
C ALA A 98 -7.15 6.06 -22.94
N GLN A 99 -6.10 5.32 -23.29
CA GLN A 99 -5.89 3.96 -22.79
C GLN A 99 -5.75 3.95 -21.25
N ALA A 100 -4.92 4.83 -20.68
CA ALA A 100 -4.73 4.90 -19.24
C ALA A 100 -6.02 5.32 -18.51
N CYS A 101 -6.83 6.21 -19.08
CA CYS A 101 -8.15 6.56 -18.54
C CYS A 101 -9.08 5.34 -18.52
N ALA A 102 -9.14 4.57 -19.61
CA ALA A 102 -9.95 3.35 -19.67
C ALA A 102 -9.47 2.29 -18.65
N GLN A 103 -8.15 2.16 -18.49
CA GLN A 103 -7.56 1.27 -17.49
C GLN A 103 -7.83 1.72 -16.05
N CYS A 104 -7.74 3.02 -15.77
CA CYS A 104 -8.10 3.57 -14.45
C CYS A 104 -9.57 3.34 -14.14
N LEU A 105 -10.46 3.53 -15.12
CA LEU A 105 -11.89 3.23 -14.95
C LEU A 105 -12.11 1.75 -14.63
N LEU A 106 -11.45 0.84 -15.36
CA LEU A 106 -11.49 -0.60 -15.08
C LEU A 106 -11.03 -0.92 -13.65
N ILE A 107 -9.91 -0.34 -13.21
CA ILE A 107 -9.36 -0.54 -11.86
C ILE A 107 -10.35 -0.10 -10.78
N VAL A 108 -10.99 1.05 -10.94
CA VAL A 108 -11.88 1.64 -9.92
C VAL A 108 -13.30 1.02 -9.96
N THR A 109 -13.64 0.28 -11.02
CA THR A 109 -14.97 -0.35 -11.22
C THR A 109 -15.47 -1.12 -10.00
N PRO A 110 -14.69 -2.01 -9.33
CA PRO A 110 -15.22 -2.78 -8.20
C PRO A 110 -15.59 -1.90 -7.00
N HIS A 111 -14.85 -0.79 -6.79
CA HIS A 111 -15.19 0.18 -5.75
C HIS A 111 -16.47 0.96 -6.10
N LEU A 112 -16.62 1.39 -7.36
CA LEU A 112 -17.85 2.05 -7.82
C LEU A 112 -19.06 1.12 -7.70
N ALA A 113 -18.90 -0.15 -8.08
CA ALA A 113 -19.96 -1.16 -7.96
C ALA A 113 -20.40 -1.35 -6.50
N PHE A 114 -19.45 -1.36 -5.55
CA PHE A 114 -19.76 -1.42 -4.12
C PHE A 114 -20.52 -0.17 -3.65
N GLU A 115 -20.08 1.02 -4.07
CA GLU A 115 -20.73 2.29 -3.69
C GLU A 115 -22.14 2.41 -4.28
N THR A 116 -22.35 2.03 -5.54
CA THR A 116 -23.67 2.05 -6.18
C THR A 116 -24.61 0.99 -5.59
N TYR A 117 -24.08 -0.20 -5.26
CA TYR A 117 -24.83 -1.20 -4.52
C TYR A 117 -25.27 -0.68 -3.14
N GLY A 118 -24.37 -0.07 -2.38
CA GLY A 118 -24.70 0.55 -1.09
C GLY A 118 -25.76 1.65 -1.23
N TYR A 119 -25.58 2.56 -2.20
CA TYR A 119 -26.52 3.64 -2.46
C TYR A 119 -27.91 3.10 -2.82
N SER A 120 -28.02 2.20 -3.80
CA SER A 120 -29.32 1.63 -4.20
C SER A 120 -30.04 0.88 -3.08
N LYS A 121 -29.30 0.28 -2.14
CA LYS A 121 -29.86 -0.45 -1.01
C LYS A 121 -30.40 0.48 0.09
N PHE A 122 -29.76 1.62 0.32
CA PHE A 122 -30.06 2.49 1.46
C PHE A 122 -30.70 3.83 1.09
N CYS A 123 -30.54 4.29 -0.14
CA CYS A 123 -31.04 5.55 -0.67
C CYS A 123 -32.03 5.24 -1.81
N GLY A 124 -33.35 5.15 -1.54
CA GLY A 124 -34.24 4.81 -2.64
C GLY A 124 -35.75 4.60 -2.46
N ALA A 125 -36.36 4.45 -1.27
CA ALA A 125 -37.81 4.13 -1.26
C ALA A 125 -38.63 4.39 0.02
N THR A 126 -38.12 5.09 1.04
CA THR A 126 -38.94 5.37 2.25
C THR A 126 -38.83 6.82 2.70
N ALA A 127 -39.83 7.30 3.44
CA ALA A 127 -39.94 8.68 3.93
C ALA A 127 -38.74 9.14 4.80
N THR A 128 -37.84 8.25 5.18
CA THR A 128 -36.67 8.52 6.02
C THR A 128 -35.38 8.00 5.37
N ASN A 129 -34.95 8.62 4.28
CA ASN A 129 -33.62 8.36 3.73
C ASN A 129 -32.54 8.76 4.75
N PRO A 130 -31.46 7.97 4.91
CA PRO A 130 -30.31 8.36 5.71
C PRO A 130 -29.73 9.70 5.25
N GLY A 131 -29.38 10.58 6.19
CA GLY A 131 -28.90 11.93 5.87
C GLY A 131 -27.61 11.98 5.03
N TRP A 132 -26.86 10.89 4.94
CA TRP A 132 -25.67 10.82 4.08
C TRP A 132 -26.00 10.67 2.58
N CYS A 133 -27.21 10.24 2.23
CA CYS A 133 -27.66 10.11 0.83
C CYS A 133 -27.69 11.46 0.10
N SER A 134 -27.96 12.56 0.82
CA SER A 134 -28.04 13.92 0.28
C SER A 134 -26.95 14.86 0.80
N ALA A 135 -26.02 14.37 1.62
CA ALA A 135 -25.00 15.21 2.27
C ALA A 135 -23.89 15.71 1.32
N SER A 136 -23.69 15.06 0.18
CA SER A 136 -22.59 15.37 -0.75
C SER A 136 -22.98 15.06 -2.19
N LEU A 137 -22.38 15.75 -3.16
CA LEU A 137 -22.59 15.52 -4.60
C LEU A 137 -22.27 14.08 -5.02
N LEU A 138 -21.25 13.49 -4.38
CA LEU A 138 -20.89 12.07 -4.52
C LEU A 138 -21.07 11.40 -3.14
N PRO A 139 -22.28 10.90 -2.82
CA PRO A 139 -22.51 10.19 -1.57
C PRO A 139 -21.71 8.89 -1.56
N SER A 140 -21.00 8.61 -0.46
CA SER A 140 -20.24 7.38 -0.27
C SER A 140 -20.74 6.66 0.98
N THR A 141 -21.23 5.44 0.77
CA THR A 141 -21.62 4.54 1.84
C THR A 141 -20.38 4.16 2.65
N TYR A 142 -19.26 3.85 1.98
CA TYR A 142 -18.01 3.49 2.65
C TYR A 142 -17.51 4.60 3.58
N ALA A 143 -17.40 5.83 3.07
CA ALA A 143 -16.93 6.97 3.85
C ALA A 143 -17.89 7.32 4.99
N HIS A 144 -19.21 7.20 4.78
CA HIS A 144 -20.20 7.38 5.84
C HIS A 144 -19.97 6.39 6.99
N VAL A 145 -19.86 5.10 6.68
CA VAL A 145 -19.68 4.05 7.69
C VAL A 145 -18.32 4.23 8.40
N GLN A 146 -17.25 4.50 7.65
CA GLN A 146 -15.92 4.78 8.23
C GLN A 146 -15.93 5.96 9.21
N ARG A 147 -16.63 7.05 8.87
CA ARG A 147 -16.73 8.22 9.76
C ARG A 147 -17.64 7.95 10.95
N LYS A 148 -18.77 7.27 10.75
CA LYS A 148 -19.79 7.09 11.78
C LYS A 148 -19.41 6.06 12.84
N PHE A 149 -18.86 4.91 12.41
CA PHE A 149 -18.59 3.79 13.31
C PHE A 149 -17.13 3.69 13.72
N TRP A 150 -16.22 4.17 12.87
CA TRP A 150 -14.79 4.11 13.13
C TRP A 150 -14.16 5.48 13.31
N ASP A 151 -14.90 6.59 13.22
CA ASP A 151 -14.37 7.95 13.36
C ASP A 151 -13.12 8.25 12.50
N VAL A 152 -13.05 7.65 11.31
CA VAL A 152 -11.95 7.87 10.36
C VAL A 152 -12.06 9.28 9.75
N GLY A 153 -10.93 9.98 9.66
CA GLY A 153 -10.84 11.28 9.04
C GLY A 153 -9.56 12.01 9.41
N PHE A 154 -9.34 13.18 8.78
CA PHE A 154 -8.13 13.97 9.00
C PHE A 154 -7.96 14.33 10.48
N LEU A 155 -6.85 13.88 11.05
CA LEU A 155 -6.45 14.09 12.45
C LEU A 155 -7.44 13.60 13.52
N ARG A 156 -8.50 12.87 13.15
CA ARG A 156 -9.51 12.40 14.11
C ARG A 156 -8.96 11.40 15.12
N TYR A 157 -7.95 10.64 14.74
CA TYR A 157 -7.33 9.65 15.61
C TYR A 157 -6.29 10.23 16.60
N TRP A 158 -5.99 11.52 16.51
CA TRP A 158 -4.93 12.16 17.28
C TRP A 158 -5.38 12.54 18.70
N HIS A 159 -5.45 11.53 19.57
CA HIS A 159 -5.71 11.70 21.00
C HIS A 159 -4.55 11.16 21.83
N ILE A 160 -4.32 11.76 23.02
CA ILE A 160 -3.27 11.31 23.97
C ILE A 160 -3.42 9.82 24.31
N ARG A 161 -4.66 9.33 24.40
CA ARG A 161 -4.95 7.91 24.68
C ARG A 161 -4.44 6.96 23.60
N GLN A 162 -4.22 7.45 22.38
CA GLN A 162 -3.75 6.66 21.25
C GLN A 162 -2.22 6.63 21.12
N ILE A 163 -1.46 7.30 22.01
CA ILE A 163 0.01 7.29 21.99
C ILE A 163 0.59 5.86 21.86
N PRO A 164 0.08 4.83 22.57
CA PRO A 164 0.57 3.46 22.37
C PRO A 164 0.49 2.97 20.92
N ASN A 165 -0.58 3.30 20.21
CA ASN A 165 -0.78 2.94 18.80
C ASN A 165 0.17 3.71 17.87
N PHE A 166 0.46 4.98 18.18
CA PHE A 166 1.49 5.74 17.47
C PHE A 166 2.87 5.15 17.69
N LEU A 167 3.22 4.75 18.91
CA LEU A 167 4.49 4.07 19.21
C LEU A 167 4.61 2.73 18.47
N LEU A 168 3.49 1.99 18.38
CA LEU A 168 3.44 0.72 17.65
C LEU A 168 3.70 0.91 16.14
N ALA A 169 3.19 1.99 15.54
CA ALA A 169 3.39 2.33 14.13
C ALA A 169 4.66 3.17 13.86
N ALA A 170 5.32 3.68 14.89
CA ALA A 170 6.46 4.58 14.75
C ALA A 170 7.62 3.98 13.93
N PRO A 171 8.02 2.69 14.10
CA PRO A 171 9.11 2.13 13.32
C PRO A 171 8.85 2.12 11.82
N ILE A 172 7.66 1.67 11.39
CA ILE A 172 7.32 1.63 9.96
C ILE A 172 7.19 3.05 9.39
N LEU A 173 6.64 4.00 10.14
CA LEU A 173 6.50 5.39 9.70
C LEU A 173 7.88 6.07 9.57
N ALA A 174 8.75 5.91 10.56
CA ALA A 174 10.11 6.45 10.53
C ALA A 174 10.91 5.87 9.35
N LEU A 175 10.85 4.54 9.16
CA LEU A 175 11.43 3.87 8.00
C LEU A 175 10.86 4.42 6.69
N SER A 176 9.55 4.66 6.65
CA SER A 176 8.86 5.15 5.45
C SER A 176 9.28 6.55 5.07
N PHE A 177 9.25 7.49 6.01
CA PHE A 177 9.68 8.86 5.72
C PHE A 177 11.16 8.93 5.37
N TYR A 178 12.02 8.18 6.06
CA TYR A 178 13.45 8.15 5.76
C TYR A 178 13.73 7.48 4.40
N GLY A 179 13.04 6.40 4.07
CA GLY A 179 13.17 5.70 2.79
C GLY A 179 12.65 6.52 1.62
N VAL A 180 11.45 7.10 1.73
CA VAL A 180 10.89 8.00 0.70
C VAL A 180 11.81 9.19 0.47
N ARG A 181 12.35 9.81 1.54
CA ARG A 181 13.32 10.91 1.40
C ARG A 181 14.60 10.45 0.72
N THR A 182 15.19 9.35 1.18
CA THR A 182 16.48 8.86 0.68
C THR A 182 16.39 8.48 -0.80
N LEU A 183 15.37 7.70 -1.17
CA LEU A 183 15.18 7.24 -2.53
C LEU A 183 14.61 8.32 -3.45
N GLY A 184 13.84 9.27 -2.92
CA GLY A 184 13.38 10.43 -3.67
C GLY A 184 14.52 11.37 -4.05
N LEU A 185 15.50 11.57 -3.16
CA LEU A 185 16.67 12.41 -3.42
C LEU A 185 17.77 11.67 -4.22
N ALA A 186 17.90 10.36 -4.02
CA ALA A 186 18.93 9.54 -4.64
C ALA A 186 18.36 8.22 -5.18
N PRO A 187 17.50 8.26 -6.22
CA PRO A 187 16.84 7.07 -6.77
C PRO A 187 17.84 6.08 -7.37
N HIS A 188 19.03 6.56 -7.74
CA HIS A 188 20.12 5.74 -8.28
C HIS A 188 20.64 4.69 -7.28
N LYS A 189 20.35 4.83 -5.97
CA LYS A 189 20.73 3.84 -4.95
C LYS A 189 20.02 2.49 -5.11
N LEU A 190 18.85 2.47 -5.76
CA LEU A 190 18.10 1.25 -6.03
C LEU A 190 18.41 0.66 -7.41
N SER A 191 18.72 1.49 -8.41
CA SER A 191 18.98 1.04 -9.78
C SER A 191 19.81 2.09 -10.55
N PRO A 192 20.67 1.71 -11.53
CA PRO A 192 21.31 2.67 -12.45
C PRO A 192 20.28 3.59 -13.16
N PRO A 193 20.71 4.65 -13.91
CA PRO A 193 19.93 5.87 -14.20
C PRO A 193 18.61 5.77 -14.99
N ALA A 194 17.95 4.61 -15.08
CA ALA A 194 16.53 4.51 -15.43
C ALA A 194 15.61 4.92 -14.25
N ALA A 195 15.99 5.95 -13.48
CA ALA A 195 15.31 6.43 -12.27
C ALA A 195 13.83 6.80 -12.48
N SER A 196 13.41 7.07 -13.72
CA SER A 196 12.00 7.31 -14.08
C SER A 196 11.08 6.11 -13.80
N SER A 197 11.62 4.89 -13.61
CA SER A 197 10.81 3.69 -13.32
C SER A 197 10.36 3.60 -11.84
N LEU A 198 11.15 4.13 -10.90
CA LEU A 198 10.88 3.95 -9.46
C LEU A 198 9.98 5.03 -8.84
N ALA A 199 9.85 6.18 -9.50
CA ALA A 199 9.03 7.30 -9.05
C ALA A 199 7.60 6.90 -8.60
N PRO A 200 6.80 6.13 -9.36
CA PRO A 200 5.46 5.74 -8.92
C PRO A 200 5.47 4.92 -7.62
N TYR A 201 6.48 4.08 -7.40
CA TYR A 201 6.60 3.28 -6.17
C TYR A 201 6.90 4.15 -4.95
N ILE A 202 7.80 5.13 -5.09
CA ILE A 202 8.17 6.05 -4.00
C ILE A 202 7.01 6.99 -3.68
N LEU A 203 6.32 7.52 -4.70
CA LEU A 203 5.15 8.37 -4.53
C LEU A 203 4.00 7.62 -3.86
N HIS A 204 3.71 6.39 -4.32
CA HIS A 204 2.67 5.57 -3.72
C HIS A 204 2.98 5.25 -2.24
N TRP A 205 4.23 4.92 -1.95
CA TRP A 205 4.69 4.66 -0.58
C TRP A 205 4.53 5.89 0.32
N GLY A 206 5.03 7.05 -0.11
CA GLY A 206 4.89 8.29 0.65
C GLY A 206 3.42 8.69 0.86
N PHE A 207 2.59 8.56 -0.18
CA PHE A 207 1.16 8.82 -0.09
C PHE A 207 0.48 7.93 0.95
N LEU A 208 0.68 6.61 0.90
CA LEU A 208 0.06 5.71 1.87
C LEU A 208 0.59 5.90 3.31
N ALA A 209 1.86 6.30 3.47
CA ALA A 209 2.40 6.63 4.79
C ALA A 209 1.73 7.89 5.38
N LEU A 210 1.49 8.91 4.55
CA LEU A 210 0.73 10.10 4.95
C LEU A 210 -0.74 9.78 5.27
N VAL A 211 -1.38 8.93 4.47
CA VAL A 211 -2.75 8.45 4.75
C VAL A 211 -2.79 7.69 6.08
N GLY A 212 -1.83 6.80 6.33
CA GLY A 212 -1.69 6.05 7.58
C GLY A 212 -1.54 6.95 8.81
N LEU A 213 -0.75 8.03 8.68
CA LEU A 213 -0.47 8.96 9.78
C LEU A 213 -1.60 9.96 10.05
N PHE A 214 -2.22 10.51 9.00
CA PHE A 214 -3.11 11.66 9.12
C PHE A 214 -4.58 11.33 8.93
N MET A 215 -4.94 10.25 8.24
CA MET A 215 -6.33 9.95 7.86
C MET A 215 -6.85 8.66 8.49
N ALA A 216 -6.03 7.60 8.47
CA ALA A 216 -6.38 6.30 9.00
C ALA A 216 -6.09 6.19 10.51
N HIS A 217 -6.55 5.10 11.10
CA HIS A 217 -6.11 4.72 12.44
C HIS A 217 -4.65 4.27 12.35
N VAL A 218 -3.74 4.97 13.02
CA VAL A 218 -2.29 4.80 12.79
C VAL A 218 -1.81 3.35 12.99
N GLN A 219 -2.46 2.60 13.87
CA GLN A 219 -2.16 1.18 14.12
C GLN A 219 -2.20 0.34 12.83
N VAL A 220 -3.09 0.64 11.87
CA VAL A 220 -3.23 -0.14 10.63
C VAL A 220 -2.16 0.15 9.58
N THR A 221 -1.26 1.10 9.86
CA THR A 221 -0.29 1.60 8.88
C THR A 221 0.74 0.55 8.50
N THR A 222 1.19 -0.27 9.45
CA THR A 222 2.19 -1.32 9.18
C THR A 222 1.68 -2.32 8.16
N ARG A 223 0.50 -2.91 8.39
CA ARG A 223 -0.12 -3.84 7.43
C ARG A 223 -0.49 -3.17 6.11
N LEU A 224 -0.95 -1.91 6.14
CA LEU A 224 -1.30 -1.16 4.92
C LEU A 224 -0.08 -1.02 4.00
N LEU A 225 1.04 -0.54 4.55
CA LEU A 225 2.26 -0.29 3.79
C LEU A 225 2.90 -1.59 3.30
N LEU A 226 2.99 -2.60 4.16
CA LEU A 226 3.60 -3.88 3.81
C LEU A 226 2.77 -4.67 2.79
N ALA A 227 1.44 -4.48 2.74
CA ALA A 227 0.59 -5.13 1.74
C ALA A 227 0.60 -4.40 0.38
N ALA A 228 0.82 -3.07 0.36
CA ALA A 228 0.65 -2.24 -0.83
C ALA A 228 1.96 -1.74 -1.48
N CYS A 229 3.04 -1.64 -0.72
CA CYS A 229 4.26 -0.93 -1.15
C CYS A 229 5.47 -1.87 -1.24
N PRO A 230 5.80 -2.41 -2.43
CA PRO A 230 6.98 -3.28 -2.58
C PRO A 230 8.30 -2.53 -2.28
N ALA A 231 8.33 -1.21 -2.48
CA ALA A 231 9.49 -0.36 -2.20
C ALA A 231 9.94 -0.37 -0.73
N VAL A 232 9.01 -0.63 0.22
CA VAL A 232 9.36 -0.78 1.63
C VAL A 232 10.35 -1.95 1.79
N TYR A 233 10.07 -3.08 1.14
CA TYR A 233 10.91 -4.27 1.22
C TYR A 233 12.27 -4.03 0.58
N TRP A 234 12.30 -3.41 -0.60
CA TRP A 234 13.57 -3.08 -1.27
C TRP A 234 14.44 -2.18 -0.39
N TYR A 235 13.84 -1.18 0.24
CA TYR A 235 14.57 -0.27 1.10
C TYR A 235 15.12 -0.95 2.36
N ILE A 236 14.34 -1.81 3.02
CA ILE A 236 14.82 -2.58 4.17
C ILE A 236 15.99 -3.47 3.76
N VAL A 237 15.88 -4.21 2.65
CA VAL A 237 16.96 -5.09 2.18
C VAL A 237 18.22 -4.28 1.87
N LEU A 238 18.10 -3.11 1.23
CA LEU A 238 19.24 -2.22 0.99
C LEU A 238 19.91 -1.76 2.28
N LEU A 239 19.13 -1.39 3.31
CA LEU A 239 19.70 -0.99 4.60
C LEU A 239 20.44 -2.15 5.27
N LEU A 240 19.92 -3.37 5.18
CA LEU A 240 20.54 -4.56 5.76
C LEU A 240 21.80 -4.99 4.99
N ALA A 241 21.80 -4.87 3.67
CA ALA A 241 22.92 -5.27 2.82
C ALA A 241 24.03 -4.21 2.73
N SER A 242 23.72 -2.93 2.92
CA SER A 242 24.70 -1.86 2.77
C SER A 242 25.74 -1.86 3.90
N PRO A 243 27.05 -1.87 3.57
CA PRO A 243 28.10 -1.74 4.57
C PRO A 243 28.13 -0.35 5.21
N GLU A 244 27.63 0.69 4.50
CA GLU A 244 27.54 2.07 5.00
C GLU A 244 26.51 2.22 6.12
N THR A 245 25.53 1.31 6.21
CA THR A 245 24.52 1.35 7.27
C THR A 245 25.20 1.04 8.62
N PRO A 246 25.02 1.87 9.66
CA PRO A 246 25.57 1.59 10.98
C PRO A 246 25.10 0.23 11.52
N ALA A 247 26.00 -0.52 12.16
CA ALA A 247 25.69 -1.84 12.72
C ALA A 247 24.48 -1.79 13.68
N LYS A 248 24.43 -0.75 14.53
CA LYS A 248 23.29 -0.49 15.43
C LYS A 248 21.96 -0.38 14.69
N THR A 249 21.92 0.31 13.55
CA THR A 249 20.71 0.45 12.73
C THR A 249 20.28 -0.89 12.16
N ARG A 250 21.22 -1.70 11.64
CA ARG A 250 20.91 -3.06 11.15
C ARG A 250 20.35 -3.94 12.27
N THR A 251 20.99 -3.92 13.45
CA THR A 251 20.51 -4.69 14.62
C THR A 251 19.12 -4.25 15.06
N LEU A 252 18.85 -2.94 15.16
CA LEU A 252 17.53 -2.42 15.52
C LEU A 252 16.45 -2.80 14.49
N LEU A 253 16.79 -2.80 13.20
CA LEU A 253 15.87 -3.17 12.13
C LEU A 253 15.52 -4.66 12.18
N ILE A 254 16.52 -5.54 12.36
CA ILE A 254 16.31 -6.99 12.55
C ILE A 254 15.50 -7.26 13.81
N LEU A 255 15.83 -6.56 14.92
CA LEU A 255 15.10 -6.69 16.17
C LEU A 255 13.63 -6.27 15.99
N TRP A 256 13.38 -5.14 15.33
CA TRP A 256 12.01 -4.69 15.04
C TRP A 256 11.25 -5.72 14.20
N ILE A 257 11.83 -6.22 13.10
CA ILE A 257 11.19 -7.23 12.23
C ILE A 257 10.82 -8.47 13.03
N THR A 258 11.78 -9.01 13.78
CA THR A 258 11.58 -10.26 14.54
C THR A 258 10.62 -10.09 15.70
N VAL A 259 10.76 -9.02 16.49
CA VAL A 259 9.86 -8.76 17.63
C VAL A 259 8.44 -8.50 17.15
N TRP A 260 8.22 -7.71 16.09
CA TRP A 260 6.87 -7.48 15.59
C TRP A 260 6.26 -8.75 14.98
N ALA A 261 7.03 -9.54 14.22
CA ALA A 261 6.51 -10.79 13.67
C ALA A 261 6.05 -11.74 14.78
N LEU A 262 6.87 -11.93 15.83
CA LEU A 262 6.56 -12.84 16.93
C LEU A 262 5.46 -12.29 17.85
N ALA A 263 5.56 -11.02 18.26
CA ALA A 263 4.53 -10.38 19.08
C ALA A 263 3.20 -10.30 18.34
N GLY A 264 3.23 -10.08 17.03
CA GLY A 264 2.04 -10.07 16.19
C GLY A 264 1.32 -11.40 16.15
N ILE A 265 2.06 -12.50 16.01
CA ILE A 265 1.48 -13.85 16.10
C ILE A 265 0.83 -14.04 17.48
N ALA A 266 1.56 -13.74 18.56
CA ALA A 266 1.07 -13.93 19.93
C ALA A 266 -0.18 -13.08 20.23
N LEU A 267 -0.15 -11.79 19.95
CA LEU A 267 -1.24 -10.87 20.25
C LEU A 267 -2.46 -11.15 19.38
N HIS A 268 -2.26 -11.35 18.08
CA HIS A 268 -3.35 -11.63 17.15
C HIS A 268 -4.05 -12.96 17.46
N ALA A 269 -3.30 -14.02 17.78
CA ALA A 269 -3.88 -15.31 18.17
C ALA A 269 -4.70 -15.24 19.47
N ASN A 270 -4.45 -14.22 20.30
CA ASN A 270 -5.20 -13.95 21.53
C ASN A 270 -6.25 -12.83 21.36
N PHE A 271 -6.63 -12.48 20.11
CA PHE A 271 -7.61 -11.45 19.78
C PHE A 271 -7.26 -10.04 20.27
N PHE A 272 -5.99 -9.77 20.58
CA PHE A 272 -5.54 -8.42 20.87
C PHE A 272 -5.35 -7.61 19.58
N PRO A 273 -5.56 -6.29 19.63
CA PRO A 273 -5.26 -5.41 18.50
C PRO A 273 -3.78 -5.54 18.11
N TRP A 274 -3.53 -5.82 16.83
CA TRP A 274 -2.19 -5.85 16.24
C TRP A 274 -2.19 -5.10 14.90
N THR A 275 -1.00 -4.64 14.49
CA THR A 275 -0.79 -3.63 13.45
C THR A 275 -1.43 -3.92 12.11
#